data_AF-A0A374W3B4-F1
#
_entry.id   AF-A0A374W3B4-F1
#
_cell.length_a   1.000
_cell.length_b   1.000
_cell.length_c   1.000
_cell.angle_alpha   90.00
_cell.angle_beta   90.00
_cell.angle_gamma   90.00
#
_symmetry.space_group_name_H-M   'P 1'
#
loop_
_entity.id
_entity.type
_entity.pdbx_description
1 polymer ?
#
loop_
_entity_poly.entity_id
_entity_poly.type
_entity_poly.pdbx_seq_one_letter_code
_entity_poly.pdbx_strand_id
1 'polypeptide(L)'
;MGEQNANPVELFGMRVAHVGINATDPADALEIAELFSTMMGLPVIETSVSYFNDSLIEVMKQNGRGTKGHIGFAVNDIDAAEKWFAERGLEVNEESRVLLPDGGTKLVYFKREFAGFAVHLCRE
;
A
#
# COMPACT_ATOMS: atom_id res chain seq x y z
N MET A 1 -4.17 -11.01 -30.99
CA MET A 1 -2.78 -11.17 -30.50
C MET A 1 -2.33 -9.80 -30.01
N GLY A 2 -2.70 -9.28 -28.84
CA GLY A 2 -2.93 -9.87 -27.52
C GLY A 2 -1.94 -9.15 -26.60
N GLU A 3 -2.40 -8.12 -25.89
CA GLU A 3 -1.63 -7.19 -25.01
C GLU A 3 -0.98 -7.86 -23.79
N GLN A 4 -0.39 -9.04 -23.97
CA GLN A 4 0.16 -9.87 -22.89
C GLN A 4 1.58 -9.47 -22.44
N ASN A 5 2.18 -8.42 -23.01
CA ASN A 5 3.56 -8.01 -22.71
C ASN A 5 3.71 -6.59 -22.15
N ALA A 6 2.61 -5.93 -21.75
CA ALA A 6 2.69 -4.63 -21.10
C ALA A 6 3.34 -4.74 -19.71
N ASN A 7 4.49 -4.09 -19.50
CA ASN A 7 5.21 -4.07 -18.22
C ASN A 7 4.72 -2.89 -17.36
N PRO A 8 4.00 -3.11 -16.24
CA PRO A 8 3.49 -2.02 -15.42
C PRO A 8 4.59 -1.18 -14.74
N VAL A 9 5.81 -1.74 -14.59
CA VAL A 9 6.97 -0.96 -14.13
C VAL A 9 7.34 0.11 -15.14
N GLU A 10 7.33 -0.20 -16.44
CA GLU A 10 7.65 0.75 -17.50
C GLU A 10 6.48 1.70 -17.78
N LEU A 11 5.24 1.18 -17.74
CA LEU A 11 4.05 1.98 -18.03
C LEU A 11 3.74 3.00 -16.94
N PHE A 12 3.89 2.62 -15.68
CA PHE A 12 3.40 3.40 -14.55
C PHE A 12 4.48 3.76 -13.51
N GLY A 13 5.75 3.41 -13.77
CA GLY A 13 6.80 3.53 -12.75
C GLY A 13 6.51 2.65 -11.53
N MET A 14 5.78 1.54 -11.73
CA MET A 14 5.25 0.73 -10.64
C MET A 14 6.37 0.13 -9.80
N ARG A 15 6.30 0.35 -8.49
CA ARG A 15 7.23 -0.22 -7.50
C ARG A 15 6.50 -0.48 -6.20
N VAL A 16 7.05 -1.37 -5.37
CA VAL A 16 6.60 -1.48 -3.98
C VAL A 16 6.95 -0.18 -3.28
N ALA A 17 5.93 0.53 -2.80
CA ALA A 17 6.09 1.72 -1.98
C ALA A 17 6.44 1.30 -0.54
N HIS A 18 5.64 0.37 0.01
CA HIS A 18 5.76 -0.06 1.39
C HIS A 18 5.11 -1.42 1.64
N VAL A 19 5.54 -2.07 2.72
CA VAL A 19 4.85 -3.23 3.31
C VAL A 19 4.20 -2.80 4.62
N GLY A 20 2.90 -3.04 4.71
CA GLY A 20 2.06 -2.83 5.88
C GLY A 20 1.96 -4.07 6.75
N ILE A 21 2.10 -3.91 8.05
CA ILE A 21 1.95 -4.95 9.08
C ILE A 21 0.83 -4.53 10.03
N ASN A 22 -0.06 -5.45 10.36
CA ASN A 22 -1.14 -5.21 11.31
C ASN A 22 -0.73 -5.70 12.70
N ALA A 23 -0.55 -4.77 13.63
CA ALA A 23 -0.33 -5.08 15.04
C ALA A 23 -1.66 -5.27 15.78
N THR A 24 -1.59 -5.86 16.98
CA THR A 24 -2.77 -6.07 17.83
C THR A 24 -3.23 -4.78 18.51
N ASP A 25 -2.29 -3.92 18.89
CA ASP A 25 -2.52 -2.69 19.62
C ASP A 25 -1.31 -1.72 19.44
N PRO A 26 -1.41 -0.47 19.93
CA PRO A 26 -0.32 0.50 19.77
C PRO A 26 1.02 0.10 20.39
N ALA A 27 1.03 -0.70 21.46
CA ALA A 27 2.27 -1.12 22.11
C ALA A 27 2.98 -2.19 21.29
N ASP A 28 2.24 -3.19 20.80
CA ASP A 28 2.73 -4.20 19.85
C ASP A 28 3.25 -3.54 18.56
N ALA A 29 2.53 -2.53 18.06
CA ALA A 29 2.94 -1.78 16.87
C ALA A 29 4.28 -1.06 17.04
N LEU A 30 4.49 -0.45 18.22
CA LEU A 30 5.73 0.22 18.54
C LEU A 30 6.89 -0.79 18.65
N GLU A 31 6.67 -1.92 19.33
CA GLU A 31 7.69 -2.98 19.46
C GLU A 31 8.14 -3.49 18.07
N ILE A 32 7.20 -3.77 17.18
CA ILE A 32 7.50 -4.20 15.80
C ILE A 32 8.29 -3.10 15.05
N ALA A 33 7.87 -1.84 15.15
CA ALA A 33 8.55 -0.72 14.48
C ALA A 33 9.98 -0.48 15.02
N GLU A 34 10.20 -0.69 16.32
CA GLU A 34 11.52 -0.61 16.95
C GLU A 34 12.45 -1.77 16.52
N LEU A 35 11.90 -2.98 16.29
CA LEU A 35 12.68 -4.09 15.72
C LEU A 35 13.17 -3.75 14.30
N PHE A 36 12.31 -3.20 13.45
CA PHE A 36 12.71 -2.76 12.11
C PHE A 36 13.69 -1.57 12.16
N SER A 37 13.48 -0.61 13.07
CA SER A 37 14.42 0.48 13.33
C SER A 37 15.81 -0.06 13.69
N THR A 38 15.88 -1.04 14.59
CA THR A 38 17.13 -1.69 15.00
C THR A 38 17.82 -2.39 13.82
N MET A 39 17.06 -3.08 12.97
CA MET A 39 17.59 -3.77 11.79
C MET A 39 18.11 -2.80 10.72
N MET A 40 17.38 -1.71 10.45
CA MET A 40 17.61 -0.83 9.31
C MET A 40 18.45 0.42 9.65
N GLY A 41 18.49 0.81 10.93
CA GLY A 41 19.04 2.10 11.36
C GLY A 41 18.16 3.31 11.01
N LEU A 42 16.89 3.09 10.69
CA LEU A 42 15.92 4.14 10.33
C LEU A 42 15.07 4.54 11.55
N PRO A 43 14.77 5.83 11.75
CA PRO A 43 13.95 6.26 12.88
C PRO A 43 12.52 5.72 12.78
N VAL A 44 11.86 5.57 13.93
CA VAL A 44 10.43 5.32 14.01
C VAL A 44 9.69 6.66 13.88
N ILE A 45 8.82 6.78 12.88
CA ILE A 45 7.99 7.96 12.62
C ILE A 45 6.55 7.61 12.99
N GLU A 46 6.01 8.28 14.00
CA GLU A 46 4.64 8.04 14.45
C GLU A 46 3.61 8.85 13.65
N THR A 47 2.50 8.20 13.29
CA THR A 47 1.27 8.84 12.82
C THR A 47 0.12 8.55 13.78
N SER A 48 -1.06 9.11 13.49
CA SER A 48 -2.25 8.85 14.30
C SER A 48 -2.66 7.37 14.32
N VAL A 49 -2.39 6.62 13.24
CA VAL A 49 -2.89 5.25 13.05
C VAL A 49 -1.79 4.20 12.92
N SER A 50 -0.54 4.60 12.70
CA SER A 50 0.57 3.69 12.41
C SER A 50 1.92 4.25 12.85
N TYR A 51 2.94 3.39 12.82
CA TYR A 51 4.35 3.75 12.90
C TYR A 51 5.04 3.42 11.58
N PHE A 52 5.97 4.26 11.15
CA PHE A 52 6.72 4.08 9.90
C PHE A 52 8.22 3.97 10.16
N ASN A 53 8.90 3.12 9.39
CA ASN A 53 10.35 3.14 9.24
C ASN A 53 10.68 3.66 7.84
N ASP A 54 10.82 4.98 7.73
CA ASP A 54 10.82 5.69 6.44
C ASP A 54 9.59 5.27 5.60
N SER A 55 9.70 5.18 4.29
CA SER A 55 8.64 4.69 3.41
C SER A 55 8.51 3.16 3.40
N LEU A 56 9.45 2.38 3.95
CA LEU A 56 9.54 0.96 3.65
C LEU A 56 8.53 0.10 4.42
N ILE A 57 8.39 0.35 5.73
CA ILE A 57 7.55 -0.43 6.63
C ILE A 57 6.53 0.49 7.28
N GLU A 58 5.26 0.09 7.22
CA GLU A 58 4.16 0.70 7.95
C GLU A 58 3.60 -0.33 8.95
N VAL A 59 3.62 -0.02 10.25
CA VAL A 59 3.02 -0.86 11.28
C VAL A 59 1.74 -0.21 11.78
N MET A 60 0.60 -0.78 11.39
CA MET A 60 -0.73 -0.31 11.80
C MET A 60 -0.95 -0.60 13.28
N LYS A 61 -1.36 0.41 14.05
CA LYS A 61 -1.63 0.27 15.50
C LYS A 61 -2.80 -0.67 15.81
N GLN A 62 -3.75 -0.79 14.88
CA GLN A 62 -4.90 -1.69 14.95
C GLN A 62 -5.71 -1.60 13.64
N ASN A 63 -6.57 -2.58 13.38
CA ASN A 63 -7.60 -2.54 12.31
C ASN A 63 -7.07 -2.18 10.90
N GLY A 64 -5.82 -2.52 10.59
CA GLY A 64 -5.32 -2.37 9.23
C GLY A 64 -6.01 -3.33 8.26
N ARG A 65 -5.94 -3.01 6.97
CA ARG A 65 -6.55 -3.87 5.92
C ARG A 65 -5.67 -5.09 5.69
N GLY A 66 -6.30 -6.20 5.30
CA GLY A 66 -5.62 -7.44 4.97
C GLY A 66 -5.40 -8.36 6.16
N THR A 67 -5.58 -9.66 5.94
CA THR A 67 -5.33 -10.70 6.96
C THR A 67 -3.90 -10.67 7.52
N LYS A 68 -2.93 -10.31 6.68
CA LYS A 68 -1.48 -10.27 6.99
C LYS A 68 -0.90 -8.85 6.89
N GLY A 69 -1.74 -7.83 6.80
CA GLY A 69 -1.35 -6.47 6.46
C GLY A 69 -1.53 -6.15 4.98
N HIS A 70 -0.77 -5.19 4.46
CA HIS A 70 -0.96 -4.68 3.10
C HIS A 70 0.33 -4.49 2.33
N ILE A 71 0.23 -4.40 1.01
CA ILE A 71 1.33 -4.02 0.13
C ILE A 71 0.87 -2.82 -0.68
N GLY A 72 1.58 -1.70 -0.53
CA GLY A 72 1.37 -0.50 -1.32
C GLY A 72 2.24 -0.51 -2.56
N PHE A 73 1.65 -0.27 -3.73
CA PHE A 73 2.38 -0.03 -4.96
C PHE A 73 2.26 1.43 -5.35
N ALA A 74 3.39 2.12 -5.49
CA ALA A 74 3.43 3.46 -6.02
C ALA A 74 3.35 3.41 -7.55
N VAL A 75 2.53 4.28 -8.13
CA VAL A 75 2.40 4.51 -9.58
C VAL A 75 2.31 6.00 -9.88
N ASN A 76 2.74 6.40 -11.07
CA ASN A 76 2.72 7.79 -11.53
C ASN A 76 1.31 8.28 -11.94
N ASP A 77 0.43 7.37 -12.34
CA ASP A 77 -0.96 7.64 -12.74
C ASP A 77 -1.87 6.51 -12.25
N ILE A 78 -2.58 6.74 -11.14
CA ILE A 78 -3.48 5.75 -10.53
C ILE A 78 -4.67 5.45 -11.45
N ASP A 79 -5.26 6.45 -12.11
CA ASP A 79 -6.48 6.26 -12.89
C ASP A 79 -6.19 5.42 -14.15
N ALA A 80 -5.03 5.64 -14.78
CA ALA A 80 -4.57 4.81 -15.90
C ALA A 80 -4.20 3.38 -15.44
N ALA A 81 -3.49 3.25 -14.32
CA ALA A 81 -3.14 1.95 -13.76
C ALA A 81 -4.39 1.14 -13.38
N GLU A 82 -5.36 1.77 -12.73
CA GLU A 82 -6.63 1.15 -12.34
C GLU A 82 -7.36 0.55 -13.55
N LYS A 83 -7.50 1.30 -14.65
CA LYS A 83 -8.12 0.80 -15.89
C LYS A 83 -7.36 -0.40 -16.44
N TRP A 84 -6.03 -0.32 -16.46
CA TRP A 84 -5.18 -1.41 -16.95
C TRP A 84 -5.33 -2.69 -16.10
N PHE A 85 -5.47 -2.55 -14.78
CA PHE A 85 -5.74 -3.67 -13.87
C PHE A 85 -7.19 -4.19 -13.99
N ALA A 86 -8.16 -3.31 -14.21
CA ALA A 86 -9.56 -3.68 -14.41
C ALA A 86 -9.77 -4.55 -15.67
N GLU A 87 -9.08 -4.23 -16.77
CA GLU A 87 -9.03 -5.06 -17.99
C GLU A 87 -8.51 -6.48 -17.74
N ARG A 88 -7.76 -6.67 -16.63
CA ARG A 88 -7.21 -7.95 -16.16
C ARG A 88 -8.05 -8.58 -15.03
N GLY A 89 -9.25 -8.06 -14.78
CA GLY A 89 -10.19 -8.59 -13.78
C GLY A 89 -9.84 -8.25 -12.34
N LEU A 90 -9.03 -7.20 -12.11
CA LEU A 90 -8.70 -6.71 -10.78
C LEU A 90 -9.49 -5.43 -10.50
N GLU A 91 -10.54 -5.56 -9.70
CA GLU A 91 -11.42 -4.46 -9.33
C GLU A 91 -10.94 -3.75 -8.06
N VAL A 92 -11.03 -2.42 -8.06
CA VAL A 92 -10.80 -1.59 -6.88
C VAL A 92 -12.03 -1.52 -5.98
N ASN A 93 -11.80 -1.35 -4.68
CA ASN A 93 -12.81 -1.04 -3.68
C ASN A 93 -12.95 0.48 -3.58
N GLU A 94 -13.97 1.05 -4.23
CA GLU A 94 -14.22 2.50 -4.22
C GLU A 94 -14.39 3.09 -2.81
N GLU A 95 -14.93 2.33 -1.86
CA GLU A 95 -15.08 2.79 -0.46
C GLU A 95 -13.73 3.01 0.24
N SER A 96 -12.65 2.47 -0.33
CA SER A 96 -11.29 2.66 0.18
C SER A 96 -10.56 3.85 -0.43
N ARG A 97 -11.15 4.52 -1.44
CA ARG A 97 -10.50 5.60 -2.17
C ARG A 97 -10.29 6.79 -1.24
N VAL A 98 -9.04 7.25 -1.18
CA VAL A 98 -8.68 8.49 -0.51
C VAL A 98 -8.29 9.49 -1.59
N LEU A 99 -8.83 10.70 -1.51
CA LEU A 99 -8.54 11.78 -2.45
C LEU A 99 -7.53 12.76 -1.86
N LEU A 100 -6.75 13.37 -2.74
CA LEU A 100 -5.97 14.57 -2.48
C LEU A 100 -6.89 15.80 -2.47
N PRO A 101 -6.44 16.95 -1.92
CA PRO A 101 -7.23 18.19 -1.92
C PRO A 101 -7.63 18.70 -3.31
N ASP A 102 -6.87 18.34 -4.35
CA ASP A 102 -7.14 18.68 -5.74
C ASP A 102 -8.18 17.75 -6.42
N GLY A 103 -8.68 16.74 -5.70
CA GLY A 103 -9.63 15.75 -6.18
C GLY A 103 -8.99 14.54 -6.85
N GLY A 104 -7.67 14.50 -7.04
CA GLY A 104 -6.97 13.33 -7.56
C GLY A 104 -6.94 12.17 -6.55
N THR A 105 -6.81 10.93 -7.04
CA THR A 105 -6.68 9.77 -6.16
C THR A 105 -5.33 9.79 -5.44
N LYS A 106 -5.34 9.73 -4.10
CA LYS A 106 -4.14 9.53 -3.27
C LYS A 106 -3.79 8.06 -3.16
N LEU A 107 -4.78 7.22 -2.82
CA LEU A 107 -4.66 5.78 -2.76
C LEU A 107 -6.01 5.09 -2.94
N VAL A 108 -5.99 3.83 -3.37
CA VAL A 108 -7.16 2.97 -3.49
C VAL A 108 -6.76 1.50 -3.39
N TYR A 109 -7.52 0.70 -2.64
CA TYR A 109 -7.30 -0.74 -2.46
C TYR A 109 -8.04 -1.56 -3.51
N PHE A 110 -7.48 -2.71 -3.88
CA PHE A 110 -8.22 -3.76 -4.59
C PHE A 110 -9.26 -4.43 -3.68
N LYS A 111 -10.36 -4.94 -4.26
CA LYS A 111 -11.43 -5.61 -3.50
C LYS A 111 -10.95 -6.90 -2.84
N ARG A 112 -10.09 -7.66 -3.52
CA ARG A 112 -9.61 -8.97 -3.06
C ARG A 112 -8.23 -8.87 -2.43
N GLU A 113 -7.99 -9.75 -1.47
CA GLU A 113 -6.65 -9.97 -0.93
C GLU A 113 -5.81 -10.88 -1.84
N PHE A 114 -4.50 -10.69 -1.77
CA PHE A 114 -3.48 -11.45 -2.49
C PHE A 114 -2.68 -12.20 -1.44
N ALA A 115 -2.89 -13.52 -1.33
CA ALA A 115 -2.24 -14.38 -0.33
C ALA A 115 -2.40 -13.91 1.15
N GLY A 116 -3.48 -13.19 1.45
CA GLY A 116 -3.77 -12.62 2.77
C GLY A 116 -3.35 -11.17 2.93
N PHE A 117 -2.73 -10.54 1.93
CA PHE A 117 -2.40 -9.12 1.95
C PHE A 117 -3.47 -8.32 1.22
N ALA A 118 -3.91 -7.22 1.81
CA ALA A 118 -4.61 -6.20 1.06
C ALA A 118 -3.61 -5.49 0.12
N VAL A 119 -4.00 -5.20 -1.11
CA VAL A 119 -3.12 -4.53 -2.08
C VAL A 119 -3.73 -3.20 -2.45
N HIS A 120 -2.93 -2.13 -2.45
CA HIS A 120 -3.38 -0.82 -2.87
C HIS A 120 -2.42 -0.17 -3.84
N LEU A 121 -2.98 0.70 -4.69
CA LEU A 121 -2.24 1.66 -5.48
C LEU A 121 -2.18 2.96 -4.68
N CYS A 122 -1.02 3.60 -4.70
CA CYS A 122 -0.82 4.92 -4.12
C CYS A 122 -0.05 5.80 -5.09
N ARG A 123 -0.22 7.10 -4.94
CA ARG A 123 0.51 8.07 -5.72
C ARG A 123 1.93 8.16 -5.17
N GLU A 124 2.90 8.27 -6.07
CA GLU A 124 4.26 8.68 -5.73
C GLU A 124 4.30 9.99 -4.92
#